data_AF-A0A535IG27-F1
#
_entry.id   AF-A0A535IG27-F1
#
_cell.length_a   1.000
_cell.length_b   1.000
_cell.length_c   1.000
_cell.angle_alpha   90.00
_cell.angle_beta   90.00
_cell.angle_gamma   90.00
#
_symmetry.space_group_name_H-M   'P 1'
#
loop_
_entity.id
_entity.type
_entity.pdbx_description
1 polymer ?
#
loop_
_entity_poly.entity_id
_entity_poly.type
_entity_poly.pdbx_seq_one_letter_code
_entity_poly.pdbx_strand_id
1 'polypeptide(L)'
;MDGSRLEILRIINERANSTVNDIAQALGLAPISVRYHLNLLERDGFIDVKKVRGSVGRPFNTYSITKTGREQLPHSYDVLAERMLDQVKQFATPQQVEGMFRAMAETLTAERAQRLSNANDQQKIDTLVELLGAEGFLTRWELANGDYVLKEY
;
A
#
# COMPACT_ATOMS: atom_id res chain seq x y z
N MET A 1 9.67 -2.44 12.92
CA MET A 1 8.93 -1.64 13.94
C MET A 1 8.28 -2.62 14.93
N ASP A 2 8.19 -2.32 16.23
CA ASP A 2 7.50 -3.21 17.19
C ASP A 2 5.97 -3.08 17.09
N GLY A 3 5.23 -4.09 17.58
CA GLY A 3 3.77 -4.13 17.45
C GLY A 3 3.06 -2.94 18.10
N SER A 4 3.57 -2.42 19.21
CA SER A 4 2.99 -1.25 19.89
C SER A 4 3.15 0.04 19.08
N ARG A 5 4.28 0.27 18.40
CA ARG A 5 4.45 1.44 17.52
C ARG A 5 3.55 1.39 16.29
N LEU A 6 3.34 0.21 15.72
CA LEU A 6 2.46 0.05 14.56
C LEU A 6 1.02 0.43 14.91
N GLU A 7 0.51 -0.01 16.06
CA GLU A 7 -0.85 0.35 16.47
C GLU A 7 -1.01 1.82 16.87
N ILE A 8 0.04 2.43 17.45
CA ILE A 8 0.06 3.88 17.67
C ILE A 8 -0.03 4.64 16.33
N LEU A 9 0.75 4.23 15.33
CA LEU A 9 0.69 4.82 13.99
C LEU A 9 -0.69 4.67 13.35
N ARG A 10 -1.32 3.49 13.49
CA ARG A 10 -2.68 3.26 12.97
C ARG A 10 -3.68 4.22 13.60
N ILE A 11 -3.65 4.37 14.93
CA ILE A 11 -4.54 5.28 15.65
C ILE A 11 -4.34 6.73 15.19
N ILE A 12 -3.10 7.18 15.03
CA ILE A 12 -2.80 8.55 14.57
C ILE A 12 -3.27 8.77 13.12
N ASN A 13 -3.18 7.74 12.27
CA ASN A 13 -3.68 7.79 10.90
C ASN A 13 -5.22 7.89 10.83
N GLU A 14 -5.93 7.12 11.66
CA GLU A 14 -7.40 7.13 11.72
C GLU A 14 -7.94 8.40 12.41
N ARG A 15 -7.20 8.93 13.38
CA ARG A 15 -7.61 10.04 14.23
C ARG A 15 -6.56 11.15 14.22
N ALA A 16 -6.69 12.04 13.24
CA ALA A 16 -5.84 13.23 13.17
C ALA A 16 -5.93 14.04 14.47
N ASN A 17 -4.79 14.56 14.92
CA ASN A 17 -4.65 15.36 16.14
C ASN A 17 -4.90 14.62 17.46
N SER A 18 -4.70 13.30 17.51
CA SER A 18 -4.78 12.51 18.74
C SER A 18 -3.78 13.00 19.79
N THR A 19 -4.15 12.95 21.07
CA THR A 19 -3.25 13.23 22.20
C THR A 19 -2.65 11.94 22.77
N VAL A 20 -1.62 12.07 23.63
CA VAL A 20 -1.04 10.92 24.35
C VAL A 20 -2.11 10.16 25.14
N ASN A 21 -3.07 10.86 25.74
CA ASN A 21 -4.09 10.24 26.58
C ASN A 21 -5.11 9.47 25.73
N ASP A 22 -5.49 10.00 24.56
CA ASP A 22 -6.40 9.32 23.65
C ASP A 22 -5.80 8.00 23.16
N ILE A 23 -4.52 8.02 22.81
CA ILE A 23 -3.77 6.85 22.34
C ILE A 23 -3.59 5.84 23.49
N ALA A 24 -3.24 6.32 24.69
CA ALA A 24 -3.09 5.48 25.88
C ALA A 24 -4.40 4.77 26.25
N GLN A 25 -5.51 5.49 26.23
CA GLN A 25 -6.83 4.94 26.49
C GLN A 25 -7.24 3.92 25.42
N ALA A 26 -7.00 4.21 24.14
CA ALA A 26 -7.32 3.30 23.04
C ALA A 26 -6.54 1.98 23.10
N LEU A 27 -5.29 2.01 23.58
CA LEU A 27 -4.42 0.83 23.66
C LEU A 27 -4.40 0.14 25.03
N GLY A 28 -5.08 0.71 26.05
CA GLY A 28 -4.99 0.21 27.42
C GLY A 28 -3.58 0.29 28.01
N LEU A 29 -2.76 1.23 27.54
CA LEU A 29 -1.36 1.40 27.95
C LEU A 29 -1.19 2.57 28.91
N ALA A 30 -0.13 2.51 29.71
CA ALA A 30 0.26 3.66 30.51
C ALA A 30 0.70 4.83 29.61
N PRO A 31 0.31 6.09 29.90
CA PRO A 31 0.71 7.25 29.10
C PRO A 31 2.22 7.41 28.93
N ILE A 32 3.02 6.95 29.90
CA ILE A 32 4.49 6.99 29.82
C ILE A 32 5.03 6.07 28.71
N SER A 33 4.45 4.88 28.56
CA SER A 33 4.84 3.91 27.53
C SER A 33 4.49 4.43 26.14
N VAL A 34 3.29 5.01 25.99
CA VAL A 34 2.88 5.66 24.74
C VAL A 34 3.82 6.80 24.38
N ARG A 35 4.19 7.64 25.36
CA ARG A 35 5.10 8.77 25.15
C ARG A 35 6.50 8.33 24.70
N TYR A 36 6.99 7.21 25.24
CA TYR A 36 8.24 6.59 24.77
C TYR A 36 8.15 6.20 23.29
N HIS A 37 7.09 5.51 22.87
CA HIS A 37 6.91 5.11 21.47
C HIS A 37 6.70 6.30 20.53
N LEU A 38 5.94 7.32 20.95
CA LEU A 38 5.74 8.55 20.16
C LEU A 38 7.06 9.28 19.90
N ASN A 39 7.94 9.38 20.90
CA ASN A 39 9.26 9.99 20.71
C ASN A 39 10.10 9.21 19.68
N LEU A 40 10.02 7.88 19.67
CA LEU A 40 10.72 7.07 18.66
C LEU A 40 10.13 7.28 17.25
N LEU A 41 8.80 7.32 17.14
CA LEU A 41 8.11 7.55 15.87
C LEU A 41 8.38 8.95 15.29
N GLU A 42 8.43 9.97 16.15
CA GLU A 42 8.79 11.34 15.76
C GLU A 42 10.25 11.40 15.31
N ARG A 43 11.17 10.80 16.08
CA ARG A 43 12.60 10.70 15.73
C ARG A 43 12.81 10.03 14.37
N ASP A 44 12.05 8.97 14.10
CA ASP A 44 12.15 8.19 12.86
C ASP A 44 11.38 8.86 11.69
N GLY A 45 10.74 10.02 11.90
CA GLY A 45 10.07 10.79 10.85
C GLY A 45 8.70 10.26 10.43
N PHE A 46 8.09 9.37 11.22
CA PHE A 46 6.80 8.76 10.89
C PHE A 46 5.60 9.59 11.35
N ILE A 47 5.79 10.47 12.33
CA ILE A 47 4.74 11.37 12.83
C ILE A 47 5.27 12.79 13.01
N ASP A 48 4.36 13.75 12.90
CA ASP A 48 4.57 15.15 13.26
C ASP A 48 3.91 15.47 14.59
N VAL A 49 4.51 16.40 15.33
CA VAL A 49 4.00 16.89 16.62
C VAL A 49 3.64 18.36 16.52
N LYS A 50 2.42 18.69 16.94
CA LYS A 50 1.94 20.06 17.05
C LYS A 50 1.62 20.40 18.49
N LYS A 51 2.19 21.49 19.00
CA LYS A 51 1.80 22.09 20.29
C LYS A 51 0.53 22.91 20.09
N VAL A 52 -0.53 22.52 20.78
CA VAL A 52 -1.81 23.22 20.80
C VAL A 52 -1.93 24.00 22.11
N ARG A 53 -2.17 25.31 22.01
CA ARG A 53 -2.59 26.14 23.13
C ARG A 53 -4.12 26.11 23.19
N GLY A 54 -4.66 25.47 24.22
CA GLY A 54 -6.10 25.52 24.49
C GLY A 54 -6.53 26.92 24.96
N SER A 55 -7.82 27.20 24.86
CA SER A 55 -8.46 28.40 25.44
C SER A 55 -8.42 28.41 26.97
N VAL A 56 -8.27 27.24 27.61
CA VAL A 56 -8.03 27.06 29.04
C VAL A 56 -7.07 25.88 29.26
N GLY A 57 -6.13 26.02 30.22
CA GLY A 57 -5.22 24.96 30.63
C GLY A 57 -3.82 25.02 29.99
N ARG A 58 -2.94 24.09 30.40
CA ARG A 58 -1.58 24.01 29.88
C ARG A 58 -1.56 23.55 28.41
N PRO A 59 -0.63 24.04 27.59
CA PRO A 59 -0.48 23.54 26.22
C PRO A 59 -0.30 22.01 26.19
N PHE A 60 -0.83 21.36 25.16
CA PHE A 60 -0.71 19.93 24.94
C PHE A 60 -0.22 19.61 23.52
N ASN A 61 0.29 18.40 23.33
CA ASN A 61 0.76 17.93 22.03
C ASN A 61 -0.34 17.11 21.34
N THR A 62 -0.52 17.36 20.05
CA THR A 62 -1.29 16.52 19.15
C THR A 62 -0.36 15.90 18.10
N TYR A 63 -0.67 14.69 17.69
CA TYR A 63 0.14 13.92 16.76
C TYR A 63 -0.60 13.71 15.43
N SER A 64 0.12 13.77 14.32
CA SER A 64 -0.38 13.47 12.97
C SER A 64 0.63 12.61 12.21
N ILE A 65 0.15 11.76 11.31
CA ILE A 65 1.01 10.87 10.53
C ILE A 65 1.67 11.62 9.37
N THR A 66 2.95 11.36 9.10
CA THR A 66 3.65 11.88 7.93
C THR A 66 3.36 11.03 6.69
N LYS A 67 3.84 11.46 5.52
CA LYS A 67 3.80 10.61 4.32
C LYS A 67 4.58 9.30 4.54
N THR A 68 5.82 9.40 5.03
CA THR A 68 6.68 8.25 5.32
C THR A 68 6.09 7.34 6.40
N GLY A 69 5.39 7.89 7.40
CA GLY A 69 4.68 7.10 8.39
C GLY A 69 3.51 6.30 7.81
N ARG A 70 2.77 6.88 6.86
CA ARG A 70 1.69 6.15 6.16
C ARG A 70 2.21 4.98 5.33
N GLU A 71 3.38 5.11 4.73
CA GLU A 71 4.03 4.04 3.97
C GLU A 71 4.45 2.85 4.86
N GLN A 72 4.53 3.03 6.20
CA GLN A 72 4.80 1.94 7.15
C GLN A 72 3.55 1.15 7.53
N LEU A 73 2.36 1.70 7.30
CA LEU A 73 1.12 0.97 7.59
C LEU A 73 0.94 -0.10 6.52
N PRO A 74 0.58 -1.34 6.91
CA PRO A 74 0.19 -2.36 5.94
C PRO A 74 -0.91 -1.74 5.08
N HIS A 75 -0.76 -1.83 3.76
CA HIS A 75 -1.86 -1.47 2.89
C HIS A 75 -2.98 -2.47 3.19
N SER A 76 -3.98 -2.06 3.96
CA SER A 76 -5.16 -2.89 4.26
C SER A 76 -5.80 -3.45 2.98
N TYR A 77 -5.54 -2.79 1.85
CA TYR A 77 -5.88 -3.22 0.51
C TYR A 77 -5.15 -4.49 0.05
N ASP A 78 -3.87 -4.68 0.38
CA ASP A 78 -3.11 -5.88 0.00
C ASP A 78 -3.69 -7.10 0.71
N VAL A 79 -3.94 -6.97 2.01
CA VAL A 79 -4.56 -8.03 2.82
C VAL A 79 -5.99 -8.33 2.35
N LEU A 80 -6.76 -7.30 1.97
CA LEU A 80 -8.09 -7.50 1.41
C LEU A 80 -8.03 -8.16 0.03
N ALA A 81 -7.11 -7.75 -0.83
CA ALA A 81 -6.91 -8.29 -2.17
C ALA A 81 -6.47 -9.76 -2.11
N GLU A 82 -5.52 -10.11 -1.23
CA GLU A 82 -5.13 -11.49 -0.96
C GLU A 82 -6.33 -12.34 -0.54
N ARG A 83 -7.12 -11.86 0.43
CA ARG A 83 -8.34 -12.56 0.87
C ARG A 83 -9.35 -12.73 -0.26
N MET A 84 -9.54 -11.71 -1.09
CA MET A 84 -10.43 -11.79 -2.26
C MET A 84 -9.92 -12.82 -3.28
N LEU A 85 -8.63 -12.82 -3.59
CA LEU A 85 -8.01 -13.79 -4.49
C LEU A 85 -8.15 -15.23 -3.97
N ASP A 86 -8.00 -15.43 -2.67
CA ASP A 86 -8.23 -16.74 -2.05
C ASP A 86 -9.67 -17.20 -2.17
N GLN A 87 -10.66 -16.29 -2.03
CA GLN A 87 -12.06 -16.63 -2.31
C GLN A 87 -12.27 -16.96 -3.79
N VAL A 88 -11.71 -16.18 -4.72
CA VAL A 88 -11.80 -16.46 -6.15
C VAL A 88 -11.26 -17.86 -6.48
N LYS A 89 -10.10 -18.24 -5.93
CA LYS A 89 -9.53 -19.60 -6.10
C LYS A 89 -10.43 -20.72 -5.59
N GLN A 90 -11.22 -20.46 -4.55
CA GLN A 90 -12.12 -21.47 -3.97
C GLN A 90 -13.39 -21.66 -4.80
N PHE A 91 -13.92 -20.60 -5.41
CA PHE A 91 -15.21 -20.64 -6.10
C PHE A 91 -15.11 -20.73 -7.62
N ALA A 92 -14.02 -20.25 -8.21
CA ALA A 92 -13.87 -20.20 -9.67
C ALA A 92 -13.23 -21.48 -10.21
N THR A 93 -13.75 -21.98 -11.34
CA THR A 93 -13.09 -23.00 -12.13
C THR A 93 -11.87 -22.40 -12.86
N PRO A 94 -10.89 -23.22 -13.29
CA PRO A 94 -9.76 -22.73 -14.09
C PRO A 94 -10.19 -21.94 -15.33
N GLN A 95 -11.27 -22.35 -16.01
CA GLN A 95 -11.78 -21.62 -17.18
C GLN A 95 -12.37 -20.25 -16.82
N GLN A 96 -13.02 -20.13 -15.66
CA GLN A 96 -13.55 -18.85 -15.19
C GLN A 96 -12.41 -17.88 -14.85
N VAL A 97 -11.36 -18.37 -14.20
CA VAL A 97 -10.15 -17.58 -13.92
C VAL A 97 -9.49 -17.13 -15.22
N GLU A 98 -9.31 -18.01 -16.20
CA GLU A 98 -8.77 -17.64 -17.52
C GLU A 98 -9.64 -16.56 -18.20
N GLY A 99 -10.96 -16.71 -18.17
CA GLY A 99 -11.90 -15.73 -18.71
C GLY A 99 -11.78 -14.36 -18.05
N MET A 100 -11.58 -14.30 -16.73
CA MET A 100 -11.34 -13.05 -16.00
C MET A 100 -10.06 -12.35 -16.46
N PHE A 101 -8.94 -13.09 -16.57
CA PHE A 101 -7.68 -12.53 -17.05
C PHE A 101 -7.79 -12.04 -18.50
N ARG A 102 -8.52 -12.77 -19.36
CA ARG A 102 -8.77 -12.35 -20.74
C ARG A 102 -9.56 -11.05 -20.82
N ALA A 103 -10.66 -10.95 -20.07
CA ALA A 103 -11.47 -9.74 -20.00
C ALA A 103 -10.67 -8.53 -19.44
N MET A 104 -9.80 -8.78 -18.47
CA MET A 104 -8.90 -7.77 -17.93
C MET A 104 -7.90 -7.29 -18.99
N ALA A 105 -7.26 -8.21 -19.72
CA ALA A 105 -6.35 -7.89 -20.80
C ALA A 105 -7.03 -7.10 -21.93
N GLU A 106 -8.24 -7.49 -22.33
CA GLU A 106 -9.04 -6.77 -23.33
C GLU A 106 -9.33 -5.33 -22.88
N THR A 107 -9.68 -5.15 -21.61
CA THR A 107 -9.95 -3.83 -21.03
C THR A 107 -8.69 -2.96 -21.01
N LEU A 108 -7.56 -3.50 -20.55
CA LEU A 108 -6.28 -2.79 -20.45
C LEU A 108 -5.72 -2.40 -21.83
N THR A 109 -6.02 -3.20 -22.86
CA THR A 109 -5.50 -3.01 -24.21
C THR A 109 -6.48 -2.32 -25.15
N ALA A 110 -7.72 -2.01 -24.72
CA ALA A 110 -8.79 -1.50 -25.57
C ALA A 110 -8.37 -0.28 -26.43
N GLU A 111 -7.68 0.69 -25.84
CA GLU A 111 -7.19 1.89 -26.54
C GLU A 111 -6.03 1.63 -27.52
N ARG A 112 -5.36 0.48 -27.36
CA ARG A 112 -4.16 0.09 -28.12
C ARG A 112 -4.39 -1.14 -29.02
N ALA A 113 -5.61 -1.67 -29.06
CA ALA A 113 -5.95 -2.94 -29.72
C ALA A 113 -5.54 -2.97 -31.20
N GLN A 114 -5.76 -1.89 -31.94
CA GLN A 114 -5.39 -1.78 -33.36
C GLN A 114 -3.87 -1.71 -33.59
N ARG A 115 -3.12 -1.14 -32.64
CA ARG A 115 -1.64 -1.13 -32.72
C ARG A 115 -1.09 -2.52 -32.41
N LEU A 116 -1.66 -3.19 -31.43
CA LEU A 116 -1.27 -4.54 -31.00
C LEU A 116 -1.60 -5.62 -32.05
N SER A 117 -2.67 -5.44 -32.83
CA SER A 117 -3.04 -6.42 -33.88
C SER A 117 -2.01 -6.52 -35.00
N ASN A 118 -1.28 -5.42 -35.27
CA ASN A 118 -0.26 -5.36 -36.32
C ASN A 118 1.17 -5.53 -35.77
N ALA A 119 1.30 -5.72 -34.45
CA ALA A 119 2.59 -5.82 -33.77
C ALA A 119 3.16 -7.24 -33.86
N ASN A 120 4.49 -7.34 -33.99
CA ASN A 120 5.20 -8.59 -33.78
C ASN A 120 5.31 -8.92 -32.27
N ASP A 121 5.77 -10.13 -31.94
CA ASP A 121 5.77 -10.60 -30.55
C ASP A 121 6.63 -9.73 -29.63
N GLN A 122 7.79 -9.26 -30.11
CA GLN A 122 8.63 -8.33 -29.36
C GLN A 122 7.90 -7.02 -29.06
N GLN A 123 7.24 -6.42 -30.05
CA GLN A 123 6.48 -5.18 -29.89
C GLN A 123 5.29 -5.34 -28.93
N LYS A 124 4.65 -6.52 -28.90
CA LYS A 124 3.60 -6.83 -27.91
C LYS A 124 4.17 -6.88 -26.50
N ILE A 125 5.34 -7.47 -26.32
CA ILE A 125 6.00 -7.59 -25.01
C ILE A 125 6.52 -6.22 -24.54
N ASP A 126 7.07 -5.40 -25.44
CA ASP A 126 7.44 -4.02 -25.14
C ASP A 126 6.21 -3.23 -24.65
N THR A 127 5.07 -3.35 -25.34
CA THR A 127 3.82 -2.70 -24.92
C THR A 127 3.34 -3.22 -23.55
N LEU A 128 3.49 -4.51 -23.27
CA LEU A 128 3.13 -5.08 -21.97
C LEU A 128 4.01 -4.50 -20.84
N VAL A 129 5.32 -4.38 -21.05
CA VAL A 129 6.23 -3.77 -20.08
C VAL A 129 5.89 -2.30 -19.85
N GLU A 130 5.54 -1.55 -20.89
CA GLU A 130 5.08 -0.16 -20.76
C GLU A 130 3.79 -0.05 -19.94
N LEU A 131 2.81 -0.92 -20.20
CA LEU A 131 1.54 -0.95 -19.47
C LEU A 131 1.76 -1.29 -17.98
N LEU A 132 2.54 -2.32 -17.69
CA LEU A 132 2.88 -2.70 -16.32
C LEU A 132 3.68 -1.59 -15.61
N GLY A 133 4.62 -0.95 -16.32
CA GLY A 133 5.37 0.19 -15.81
C GLY A 133 4.49 1.38 -15.42
N ALA A 134 3.45 1.67 -16.22
CA ALA A 134 2.48 2.73 -15.90
C ALA A 134 1.65 2.44 -14.64
N GLU A 135 1.43 1.16 -14.34
CA GLU A 135 0.74 0.68 -13.12
C GLU A 135 1.70 0.53 -11.92
N GLY A 136 2.98 0.89 -12.08
CA GLY A 136 3.97 0.90 -11.00
C GLY A 136 4.83 -0.36 -10.86
N PHE A 137 4.70 -1.31 -11.78
CA PHE A 137 5.53 -2.52 -11.79
C PHE A 137 6.91 -2.25 -12.40
N LEU A 138 7.98 -2.64 -11.72
CA LEU A 138 9.34 -2.56 -12.24
C LEU A 138 9.67 -3.79 -13.08
N THR A 139 9.13 -3.82 -14.29
CA THR A 139 9.21 -4.99 -15.17
C THR A 139 10.23 -4.79 -16.29
N ARG A 140 10.98 -5.84 -16.62
CA ARG A 140 11.79 -5.93 -17.85
C ARG A 140 11.62 -7.30 -18.47
N TRP A 141 11.79 -7.41 -19.78
CA TRP A 141 11.89 -8.69 -20.46
C TRP A 141 13.29 -8.97 -21.01
N GLU A 142 13.64 -10.24 -21.16
CA GLU A 142 14.84 -10.71 -21.84
C GLU A 142 14.52 -11.91 -22.73
N LEU A 143 15.31 -12.12 -23.79
CA LEU A 143 15.23 -13.34 -24.60
C LEU A 143 16.21 -14.38 -24.03
N ALA A 144 15.70 -15.47 -23.48
CA ALA A 144 16.48 -16.55 -22.90
C ALA A 144 16.08 -17.88 -23.52
N ASN A 145 17.03 -18.61 -24.10
CA ASN A 145 16.80 -19.92 -24.76
C ASN A 145 15.72 -19.92 -25.86
N GLY A 146 15.48 -18.77 -26.51
CA GLY A 146 14.43 -18.62 -27.52
C GLY A 146 13.06 -18.23 -26.97
N ASP A 147 12.92 -18.14 -25.64
CA ASP A 147 11.71 -17.71 -24.97
C ASP A 147 11.84 -16.28 -24.44
N TYR A 148 10.73 -15.54 -24.46
CA TYR A 148 10.64 -14.24 -23.83
C TYR A 148 10.34 -14.41 -22.34
N VAL A 149 11.24 -13.93 -21.47
CA VAL A 149 11.12 -14.03 -20.02
C VAL A 149 10.87 -12.65 -19.44
N LEU A 150 9.74 -12.48 -18.76
CA LEU A 150 9.38 -11.27 -18.02
C LEU A 150 9.93 -11.39 -16.58
N LYS A 151 10.60 -10.34 -16.09
CA LYS A 151 11.13 -10.25 -14.71
C LYS A 151 10.62 -8.97 -14.05
N GLU A 152 10.13 -9.11 -12.83
CA GLU A 152 9.69 -8.04 -11.94
C GLU A 152 10.72 -7.89 -10.80
N TYR A 153 11.01 -6.65 -10.38
CA TYR A 153 12.04 -6.31 -9.39
C TYR A 153 11.49 -5.53 -8.19
#